data_AF-A0A348B0L4-F1
#
_entry.id   AF-A0A348B0L4-F1
#
_cell.length_a   1.000
_cell.length_b   1.000
_cell.length_c   1.000
_cell.angle_alpha   90.00
_cell.angle_beta   90.00
_cell.angle_gamma   90.00
#
_symmetry.space_group_name_H-M   'P 1'
#
loop_
_entity.id
_entity.type
_entity.pdbx_description
1 polymer ?
#
loop_
_entity_poly.entity_id
_entity_poly.type
_entity_poly.pdbx_seq_one_letter_code
_entity_poly.pdbx_strand_id
1 'polypeptide(L)'
;MRRKVVVSPSAYRDIEELAEDSAYELIVTTTGLSYAMRNGLPINYILDTCSIRSFGHKVPPMEGLPVHEWEALLLARDLNALLLTKDSKAAEEAVKLGVELMQRRT
;
A
#
# COMPACT_ATOMS: atom_id res chain seq x y z
N MET A 1 -11.14 8.84 14.62
CA MET A 1 -11.04 8.55 13.17
C MET A 1 -10.05 7.42 13.00
N ARG A 2 -10.32 6.46 12.10
CA ARG A 2 -9.35 5.41 11.78
C ARG A 2 -8.16 6.01 11.05
N ARG A 3 -6.95 5.54 11.34
CA ARG A 3 -5.75 5.97 10.65
C ARG A 3 -5.65 5.23 9.32
N LYS A 4 -5.45 5.95 8.23
CA LYS A 4 -5.35 5.33 6.90
C LYS A 4 -4.00 4.67 6.73
N VAL A 5 -4.00 3.46 6.17
CA VAL A 5 -2.79 2.72 5.81
C VAL A 5 -2.94 2.31 4.36
N VAL A 6 -2.07 2.82 3.49
CA VAL A 6 -1.94 2.30 2.14
C VAL A 6 -0.97 1.13 2.19
N VAL A 7 -1.43 -0.02 1.73
CA VAL A 7 -0.64 -1.24 1.69
C VAL A 7 -0.06 -1.38 0.28
N SER A 8 1.26 -1.47 0.18
CA SER A 8 1.94 -1.76 -1.08
C SER A 8 1.97 -3.28 -1.36
N PRO A 9 2.06 -3.71 -2.62
CA PRO A 9 1.95 -5.13 -2.99
C PRO A 9 2.93 -6.07 -2.28
N SER A 10 4.15 -5.62 -2.02
CA SER A 10 5.16 -6.35 -1.25
C SER A 10 4.70 -6.73 0.16
N ALA A 11 3.71 -6.03 0.72
CA ALA A 11 3.13 -6.29 2.03
C ALA A 11 1.73 -6.95 2.01
N TYR A 12 1.22 -7.42 0.87
CA TYR A 12 -0.15 -7.95 0.80
C TYR A 12 -0.42 -9.18 1.67
N ARG A 13 0.60 -9.97 1.96
CA ARG A 13 0.48 -11.12 2.87
C ARG A 13 0.21 -10.71 4.33
N ASP A 14 0.39 -9.44 4.65
CA ASP A 14 0.22 -8.91 6.01
C ASP A 14 -1.16 -8.27 6.22
N ILE A 15 -1.99 -8.20 5.17
CA ILE A 15 -3.32 -7.60 5.24
C ILE A 15 -4.21 -8.38 6.21
N GLU A 16 -4.09 -9.71 6.25
CA GLU A 16 -4.90 -10.56 7.14
C GLU A 16 -4.73 -10.18 8.61
N GLU A 17 -3.48 -10.09 9.05
CA GLU A 17 -3.12 -9.69 10.41
C GLU A 17 -3.58 -8.26 10.75
N LEU A 18 -3.52 -7.34 9.77
CA LEU A 18 -3.86 -5.93 9.99
C LEU A 18 -5.36 -5.63 9.91
N ALA A 19 -6.11 -6.47 9.22
CA ALA A 19 -7.56 -6.33 9.06
C ALA A 19 -8.29 -6.35 10.41
N GLU A 20 -7.75 -7.10 11.37
CA GLU A 20 -8.33 -7.28 12.70
C GLU A 20 -8.19 -6.01 13.56
N ASP A 21 -7.23 -5.14 13.24
CA ASP A 21 -7.03 -3.89 13.97
C ASP A 21 -7.98 -2.79 13.47
N SER A 22 -9.07 -2.63 14.20
CA SER A 22 -10.10 -1.61 13.96
C SER A 22 -9.60 -0.15 14.00
N ALA A 23 -8.36 0.10 14.44
CA ALA A 23 -7.73 1.42 14.40
C ALA A 23 -7.38 1.87 12.98
N TYR A 24 -7.26 0.93 12.03
CA TYR A 24 -6.80 1.22 10.68
C TYR A 24 -7.91 1.13 9.61
N GLU A 25 -7.81 2.00 8.61
CA GLU A 25 -8.52 1.88 7.33
C GLU A 25 -7.49 1.41 6.30
N LEU A 26 -7.57 0.15 5.87
CA LEU A 26 -6.66 -0.42 4.89
C LEU A 26 -7.07 -0.01 3.47
N ILE A 27 -6.09 0.46 2.70
CA ILE A 27 -6.28 0.97 1.35
C ILE A 27 -5.29 0.25 0.43
N VAL A 28 -5.77 -0.25 -0.70
CA VAL A 28 -4.93 -0.82 -1.76
C VAL A 28 -5.14 -0.07 -3.06
N THR A 29 -4.13 -0.13 -3.94
CA THR A 29 -4.19 0.54 -5.24
C THR A 29 -4.74 -0.34 -6.35
N THR A 30 -5.18 0.25 -7.45
CA THR A 30 -5.68 -0.50 -8.61
C THR A 30 -4.56 -1.27 -9.33
N THR A 31 -3.35 -0.69 -9.44
CA THR A 31 -2.20 -1.44 -9.98
C THR A 31 -1.72 -2.51 -9.00
N GLY A 32 -1.88 -2.28 -7.70
CA GLY A 32 -1.63 -3.28 -6.66
C GLY A 32 -2.61 -4.46 -6.72
N LEU A 33 -3.91 -4.19 -6.90
CA LEU A 33 -4.90 -5.24 -7.15
C LEU A 33 -4.58 -6.04 -8.42
N SER A 34 -4.17 -5.35 -9.49
CA SER A 34 -3.71 -6.00 -10.72
C SER A 34 -2.47 -6.88 -10.49
N TYR A 35 -1.56 -6.47 -9.61
CA TYR A 35 -0.43 -7.30 -9.18
C TYR A 35 -0.92 -8.54 -8.42
N ALA A 36 -1.84 -8.39 -7.46
CA ALA A 36 -2.39 -9.52 -6.71
C ALA A 36 -3.02 -10.57 -7.64
N MET A 37 -3.79 -10.11 -8.62
CA MET A 37 -4.42 -10.97 -9.63
C MET A 37 -3.41 -11.77 -10.44
N ARG A 38 -2.34 -11.12 -10.91
CA ARG A 38 -1.31 -11.79 -11.71
C ARG A 38 -0.45 -12.78 -10.92
N ASN A 39 -0.32 -12.58 -9.61
CA ASN A 39 0.54 -13.38 -8.74
C ASN A 39 -0.22 -14.38 -7.86
N GLY A 40 -1.52 -14.57 -8.06
CA GLY A 40 -2.32 -15.55 -7.32
C GLY A 40 -2.45 -15.23 -5.82
N LEU A 41 -2.42 -13.95 -5.44
CA LEU A 41 -2.68 -13.52 -4.06
C LEU A 41 -4.18 -13.60 -3.74
N PRO A 42 -4.58 -13.71 -2.45
CA PRO A 42 -5.98 -13.88 -2.05
C PRO A 42 -6.79 -12.58 -2.27
N ILE A 43 -7.23 -12.35 -3.52
CA ILE A 43 -7.94 -11.14 -3.94
C ILE A 43 -9.24 -10.95 -3.15
N ASN A 44 -10.01 -12.02 -2.94
CA ASN A 44 -11.31 -11.93 -2.26
C ASN A 44 -11.15 -11.29 -0.88
N TYR A 45 -10.14 -11.73 -0.12
CA TYR A 45 -9.84 -11.16 1.19
C TYR A 45 -9.48 -9.66 1.11
N ILE A 46 -8.67 -9.28 0.10
CA ILE A 46 -8.33 -7.88 -0.15
C ILE A 46 -9.58 -7.05 -0.45
N LEU A 47 -10.51 -7.58 -1.25
CA LEU A 47 -11.75 -6.90 -1.61
C LEU A 47 -12.72 -6.76 -0.43
N ASP A 48 -12.77 -7.78 0.44
CA ASP A 48 -13.65 -7.79 1.61
C ASP A 48 -13.14 -6.86 2.73
N THR A 49 -11.82 -6.65 2.78
CA THR A 49 -11.16 -5.96 3.90
C THR A 49 -10.72 -4.53 3.57
N CYS A 50 -10.26 -4.30 2.34
CA CYS A 50 -9.57 -3.05 1.98
C CYS A 50 -10.45 -2.17 1.08
N SER A 51 -10.34 -0.86 1.28
CA SER A 51 -10.82 0.09 0.29
C SER A 51 -9.87 0.14 -0.91
N ILE A 52 -10.42 0.19 -2.12
CA ILE A 52 -9.63 0.29 -3.36
C ILE A 52 -9.62 1.75 -3.80
N ARG A 53 -8.42 2.31 -4.04
CA ARG A 53 -8.27 3.68 -4.56
C ARG A 53 -7.15 3.76 -5.58
N SER A 54 -7.37 4.46 -6.68
CA SER A 54 -6.32 4.78 -7.65
C SER A 54 -5.63 6.09 -7.29
N PHE A 55 -4.35 6.21 -7.64
CA PHE A 55 -3.69 7.52 -7.65
C PHE A 55 -4.33 8.41 -8.74
N GLY A 56 -4.62 9.67 -8.41
CA GLY A 56 -5.42 10.56 -9.26
C GLY A 56 -4.72 11.05 -10.54
N HIS A 57 -3.43 10.76 -10.69
CA HIS A 57 -2.61 11.19 -11.82
C HIS A 57 -1.89 10.02 -12.47
N LYS A 58 -1.28 10.28 -13.63
CA LYS A 58 -0.36 9.31 -14.23
C LYS A 58 0.81 9.07 -13.29
N VAL A 59 1.02 7.81 -12.90
CA VAL A 59 2.16 7.39 -12.10
C VAL A 59 3.43 7.60 -12.94
N PRO A 60 4.35 8.51 -12.57
CA PRO A 60 5.60 8.68 -13.30
C PRO A 60 6.48 7.44 -13.10
N PRO A 61 7.28 7.03 -14.10
CA PRO A 61 8.24 5.95 -13.91
C PRO A 61 9.24 6.32 -12.81
N MET A 62 9.62 5.33 -12.01
CA MET A 62 10.67 5.46 -11.00
C MET A 62 11.67 4.33 -11.20
N GLU A 63 12.95 4.69 -11.33
CA GLU A 63 14.02 3.71 -11.51
C GLU A 63 14.15 2.82 -10.27
N GLY A 64 14.20 1.51 -10.50
CA GLY A 64 14.33 0.52 -9.44
C GLY A 64 13.08 0.30 -8.60
N LEU A 65 11.93 0.92 -8.92
CA LEU A 65 10.68 0.71 -8.21
C LEU A 65 9.52 0.37 -9.18
N PRO A 66 8.89 -0.80 -9.05
CA PRO A 66 7.76 -1.17 -9.89
C PRO A 66 6.57 -0.22 -9.72
N VAL A 67 5.80 -0.02 -10.79
CA VAL A 67 4.64 0.89 -10.82
C VAL A 67 3.63 0.63 -9.69
N HIS A 68 3.48 -0.63 -9.28
CA HIS A 68 2.50 -1.04 -8.26
C HIS A 68 2.93 -0.73 -6.83
N GLU A 69 4.23 -0.74 -6.54
CA GLU A 69 4.77 -0.22 -5.29
C GLU A 69 4.73 1.32 -5.30
N TRP A 70 5.08 1.91 -6.44
CA TRP A 70 5.17 3.36 -6.57
C TRP A 70 3.81 4.06 -6.49
N GLU A 71 2.77 3.50 -7.11
CA GLU A 71 1.40 4.01 -6.98
C GLU A 71 0.95 4.02 -5.51
N ALA A 72 1.25 2.95 -4.76
CA ALA A 72 0.87 2.83 -3.35
C ALA A 72 1.53 3.94 -2.50
N LEU A 73 2.81 4.20 -2.72
CA LEU A 73 3.53 5.28 -2.04
C LEU A 73 2.94 6.65 -2.39
N LEU A 74 2.74 6.95 -3.67
CA LEU A 74 2.18 8.23 -4.12
C LEU A 74 0.77 8.46 -3.56
N LEU A 75 -0.06 7.41 -3.52
CA LEU A 75 -1.36 7.48 -2.90
C LEU A 75 -1.26 7.71 -1.39
N ALA A 76 -0.33 7.06 -0.70
CA ALA A 76 -0.12 7.27 0.74
C ALA A 76 0.19 8.74 1.05
N ARG A 77 1.07 9.35 0.24
CA ARG A 77 1.40 10.77 0.32
C ARG A 77 0.16 11.66 0.12
N ASP A 78 -0.58 11.45 -0.97
CA ASP A 78 -1.74 12.28 -1.32
C ASP A 78 -2.87 12.18 -0.28
N LEU A 79 -3.00 11.03 0.39
CA LEU A 79 -3.99 10.82 1.45
C LEU A 79 -3.50 11.22 2.85
N ASN A 80 -2.23 11.63 2.99
CA ASN A 80 -1.55 11.78 4.28
C ASN A 80 -1.74 10.52 5.18
N ALA A 81 -1.52 9.36 4.58
CA ALA A 81 -1.69 8.04 5.17
C ALA A 81 -0.34 7.40 5.51
N LEU A 82 -0.36 6.38 6.37
CA LEU A 82 0.80 5.51 6.56
C LEU A 82 1.02 4.65 5.31
N LEU A 83 2.28 4.30 5.04
CA LEU A 83 2.64 3.28 4.06
C LEU A 83 3.09 2.00 4.77
N LEU A 84 2.45 0.88 4.44
CA LEU A 84 2.97 -0.45 4.76
C LEU A 84 3.63 -1.03 3.50
N THR A 85 4.92 -1.31 3.58
CA THR A 85 5.71 -1.89 2.48
C THR A 85 6.80 -2.81 3.02
N LYS A 86 7.14 -3.84 2.25
CA LYS A 86 8.34 -4.67 2.46
C LYS A 86 9.44 -4.40 1.42
N ASP A 87 9.16 -3.54 0.44
CA ASP A 87 10.13 -3.13 -0.57
C ASP A 87 11.05 -2.05 0.01
N SER A 88 12.35 -2.34 0.06
CA SER A 88 13.34 -1.43 0.65
C SER A 88 13.43 -0.12 -0.12
N LYS A 89 13.27 -0.15 -1.44
CA LYS A 89 13.31 1.05 -2.27
C LYS A 89 12.07 1.90 -2.03
N ALA A 90 10.88 1.29 -1.94
CA ALA A 90 9.67 2.02 -1.55
C ALA A 90 9.83 2.67 -0.17
N ALA A 91 10.39 1.95 0.81
CA ALA A 91 10.61 2.49 2.15
C ALA A 91 11.57 3.69 2.15
N GLU A 92 12.69 3.62 1.40
CA GLU A 92 13.62 4.73 1.24
C GLU A 92 12.96 5.97 0.62
N GLU A 93 12.19 5.78 -0.45
CA GLU A 93 11.52 6.87 -1.15
C GLU A 93 10.37 7.47 -0.30
N ALA A 94 9.71 6.66 0.52
CA ALA A 94 8.67 7.12 1.44
C ALA A 94 9.24 8.14 2.44
N VAL A 95 10.41 7.83 3.02
CA VAL A 95 11.12 8.74 3.93
C VAL A 95 11.49 10.04 3.23
N LYS A 96 11.99 9.99 1.99
CA LYS A 96 12.33 11.20 1.20
C LYS A 96 11.12 12.07 0.90
N LEU A 97 9.95 11.46 0.71
CA LEU A 97 8.69 12.14 0.42
C LEU A 97 7.88 12.53 1.66
N GLY A 98 8.41 12.28 2.86
CA GLY A 98 7.73 12.59 4.12
C GLY A 98 6.52 11.70 4.42
N VAL A 99 6.46 10.51 3.82
CA VAL A 99 5.43 9.50 4.10
C VAL A 99 5.88 8.65 5.29
N GLU A 100 5.06 8.60 6.33
CA GLU A 100 5.35 7.80 7.52
C GLU A 100 5.15 6.31 7.23
N LEU A 101 6.16 5.50 7.56
CA LEU A 101 6.08 4.05 7.44
C LEU A 101 5.33 3.46 8.63
N MET A 102 4.47 2.48 8.35
CA MET A 102 3.88 1.66 9.38
C MET A 102 4.97 0.73 9.96
N GLN A 103 5.39 1.00 11.19
CA GLN A 103 6.27 0.09 11.92
C GLN A 103 5.45 -1.04 12.52
N ARG A 104 5.77 -2.29 12.17
CA ARG A 104 5.22 -3.44 12.90
C ARG A 104 5.77 -3.42 14.33
N ARG A 105 4.89 -3.57 15.31
CA ARG A 105 5.29 -4.08 16.63
C ARG A 105 5.44 -5.59 16.46
N THR A 106 6.67 -6.06 16.33
CA THR A 106 7.02 -7.47 16.59
C THR A 106 6.70 -7.86 18.02
#